data_AF-A0A7R6X4I9-F1
#
_entry.id   AF-A0A7R6X4I9-F1
#
_cell.length_a   1.000
_cell.length_b   1.000
_cell.length_c   1.000
_cell.angle_alpha   90.00
_cell.angle_beta   90.00
_cell.angle_gamma   90.00
#
_symmetry.space_group_name_H-M   'P 1'
#
loop_
_entity.id
_entity.type
_entity.pdbx_description
1 polymer ?
#
loop_
_entity_poly.entity_id
_entity_poly.type
_entity_poly.pdbx_seq_one_letter_code
_entity_poly.pdbx_strand_id
1 'polypeptide(L)' 'MLDRPIRSHNEGFYPNDLETLKVAFDALCVEFNVLPDTAGAHGLAAELIRLFQTGMTSEDMLMIAVRGRWQDEWKIAG' A
#
# COMPACT_ATOMS: atom_id res chain seq x y z
N MET A 1 -23.36 5.26 -8.33
CA MET A 1 -22.01 5.55 -7.80
C MET A 1 -22.18 5.82 -6.32
N LEU A 2 -21.73 4.91 -5.46
CA LEU A 2 -21.74 5.15 -4.02
C LEU A 2 -20.49 5.97 -3.69
N ASP A 3 -20.69 7.25 -3.40
CA ASP A 3 -19.67 8.10 -2.79
C ASP A 3 -19.21 7.44 -1.50
N ARG A 4 -18.00 6.86 -1.56
CA ARG A 4 -17.38 6.25 -0.39
C ARG A 4 -16.93 7.39 0.51
N PRO A 5 -17.48 7.53 1.73
CA PRO A 5 -17.09 8.60 2.63
C PRO A 5 -15.59 8.50 2.92
N ILE A 6 -14.94 9.67 3.01
CA ILE A 6 -13.54 9.80 3.42
C ILE A 6 -13.43 9.13 4.79
N ARG A 7 -12.73 7.99 4.83
CA ARG A 7 -12.66 7.17 6.02
C ARG A 7 -11.90 7.91 7.11
N SER A 8 -12.63 8.27 8.16
CA SER A 8 -12.03 8.69 9.41
C SER A 8 -11.15 7.54 9.93
N HIS A 9 -10.00 7.85 10.52
CA HIS A 9 -8.96 6.91 11.00
C HIS A 9 -9.44 5.78 11.96
N ASN A 10 -10.74 5.73 12.29
CA ASN A 10 -11.38 4.79 13.22
C ASN A 10 -12.29 3.74 12.56
N GLU A 11 -12.54 3.79 11.25
CA GLU A 11 -13.25 2.69 10.57
C GLU A 11 -12.26 1.58 10.22
N GLY A 12 -12.47 0.39 10.76
CA GLY A 12 -11.64 -0.78 10.48
C GLY A 12 -11.57 -1.13 8.99
N PHE A 13 -10.60 -1.97 8.61
CA PHE A 13 -10.53 -2.50 7.26
C PHE A 13 -11.70 -3.47 7.02
N TYR A 14 -12.52 -3.17 6.02
CA TYR A 14 -13.52 -4.11 5.52
C TYR A 14 -12.81 -5.17 4.65
N PRO A 15 -13.42 -6.34 4.45
CA PRO A 15 -12.81 -7.41 3.65
C PRO A 15 -12.34 -6.96 2.25
N ASN A 16 -13.12 -6.14 1.55
CA ASN A 16 -12.75 -5.62 0.23
C ASN A 16 -11.52 -4.68 0.26
N ASP A 17 -11.28 -4.02 1.38
CA ASP A 17 -10.10 -3.16 1.54
C ASP A 17 -8.85 -3.99 1.75
N LEU A 18 -8.97 -5.07 2.54
CA LEU A 18 -7.89 -6.02 2.72
C LEU A 18 -7.55 -6.70 1.39
N GLU A 19 -8.54 -6.99 0.56
CA GLU A 19 -8.33 -7.51 -0.80
C GLU A 19 -7.57 -6.49 -1.66
N THR A 20 -8.01 -5.22 -1.69
CA THR A 20 -7.34 -4.16 -2.45
C THR A 20 -5.88 -3.98 -1.99
N LEU A 21 -5.65 -3.92 -0.68
CA LEU A 21 -4.32 -3.80 -0.08
C LEU A 21 -3.44 -5.01 -0.40
N LYS A 22 -4.01 -6.21 -0.36
CA LYS A 22 -3.30 -7.45 -0.67
C LYS A 22 -2.87 -7.49 -2.13
N VAL A 23 -3.75 -7.17 -3.07
CA VAL A 23 -3.42 -7.18 -4.50
C VAL A 23 -2.29 -6.19 -4.79
N ALA A 24 -2.39 -4.96 -4.28
CA ALA A 24 -1.33 -3.97 -4.42
C ALA A 24 -0.01 -4.44 -3.79
N PHE A 25 -0.06 -5.04 -2.60
CA PHE A 25 1.10 -5.58 -1.91
C PHE A 25 1.79 -6.71 -2.68
N ASP A 26 1.03 -7.70 -3.13
CA ASP A 26 1.55 -8.86 -3.86
C ASP A 26 2.21 -8.39 -5.18
N ALA A 27 1.57 -7.46 -5.89
CA ALA A 27 2.10 -6.89 -7.13
C ALA A 27 3.42 -6.12 -6.90
N LEU A 28 3.49 -5.30 -5.86
CA LEU A 28 4.70 -4.54 -5.52
C LEU A 28 5.84 -5.43 -5.00
N CYS A 29 5.52 -6.52 -4.28
CA CYS A 29 6.54 -7.49 -3.86
C CYS A 29 7.20 -8.15 -5.08
N VAL A 30 6.41 -8.54 -6.08
CA VAL A 30 6.94 -9.07 -7.34
C VAL A 30 7.76 -8.01 -8.08
N GLU A 31 7.23 -6.78 -8.19
CA GLU A 31 7.88 -5.68 -8.92
C GLU A 31 9.25 -5.32 -8.33
N PHE A 32 9.36 -5.27 -7.01
CA PHE A 32 10.60 -4.92 -6.31
C PHE A 32 11.46 -6.13 -5.93
N ASN A 33 11.06 -7.35 -6.33
CA ASN A 33 11.71 -8.60 -5.96
C ASN A 33 11.89 -8.73 -4.43
N VAL A 34 10.89 -8.28 -3.67
CA VAL A 34 10.84 -8.36 -2.22
C VAL A 34 10.17 -9.66 -1.83
N LEU A 35 10.87 -10.49 -1.05
CA LEU A 35 10.29 -11.72 -0.52
C LEU A 35 9.27 -11.40 0.58
N PRO A 36 8.17 -12.17 0.66
CA PRO A 36 7.28 -12.10 1.80
C PRO A 36 8.05 -12.37 3.11
N ASP A 37 7.55 -11.83 4.21
CA ASP A 37 8.14 -11.95 5.56
C ASP A 37 9.52 -11.30 5.76
N THR A 38 9.98 -10.48 4.81
CA THR A 38 11.17 -9.65 4.99
C THR A 38 10.84 -8.30 5.63
N ALA A 39 11.85 -7.62 6.18
CA ALA A 39 11.71 -6.23 6.59
C ALA A 39 11.23 -5.33 5.42
N GLY A 40 11.66 -5.69 4.20
CA GLY A 40 11.21 -5.09 2.94
C GLY A 40 9.68 -5.14 2.80
N ALA A 41 9.13 -6.35 2.91
CA ALA A 41 7.71 -6.62 2.83
C ALA A 41 6.93 -5.90 3.94
N HIS A 42 7.42 -5.92 5.19
CA HIS A 42 6.76 -5.21 6.28
C HIS A 42 6.69 -3.69 6.05
N GLY A 43 7.77 -3.09 5.53
CA GLY A 43 7.78 -1.66 5.17
C GLY A 43 6.77 -1.33 4.06
N LEU A 44 6.71 -2.16 3.03
CA LEU A 44 5.72 -2.06 1.94
C LEU A 44 4.28 -2.13 2.45
N ALA A 45 3.96 -3.12 3.28
CA ALA A 45 2.63 -3.29 3.85
C ALA A 45 2.23 -2.10 4.73
N ALA A 46 3.15 -1.62 5.58
CA ALA A 46 2.92 -0.47 6.45
C ALA A 46 2.62 0.81 5.63
N GLU A 47 3.37 1.03 4.55
CA GLU A 47 3.17 2.21 3.70
C GLU A 47 1.84 2.15 2.93
N LEU A 48 1.46 0.98 2.40
CA LEU A 48 0.16 0.78 1.77
C LEU A 48 -0.99 1.06 2.74
N ILE A 49 -0.91 0.54 3.97
CA ILE A 49 -1.88 0.81 5.03
C ILE A 49 -1.96 2.31 5.32
N ARG A 50 -0.82 2.99 5.45
CA ARG A 50 -0.75 4.42 5.74
C ARG A 50 -1.40 5.25 4.63
N LEU A 51 -1.09 4.96 3.36
CA LEU A 51 -1.69 5.63 2.21
C LEU A 51 -3.20 5.39 2.16
N PHE A 52 -3.64 4.16 2.42
CA PHE A 52 -5.06 3.82 2.43
C PHE A 52 -5.84 4.60 3.49
N GLN A 53 -5.26 4.76 4.67
CA GLN A 53 -5.83 5.56 5.76
C GLN A 53 -5.91 7.06 5.44
N THR A 54 -5.12 7.56 4.48
CA THR A 54 -5.29 8.94 3.96
C THR A 54 -6.43 9.09 2.96
N GLY A 55 -7.17 8.01 2.68
CA GLY A 55 -8.27 7.98 1.71
C GLY A 55 -7.87 7.52 0.31
N MET A 56 -6.62 7.07 0.12
CA MET A 56 -6.18 6.50 -1.15
C MET A 56 -6.61 5.04 -1.24
N THR A 57 -7.79 4.79 -1.78
CA THR A 57 -8.41 3.44 -1.75
C THR A 57 -8.37 2.71 -3.09
N SER A 58 -7.70 3.27 -4.09
CA SER A 58 -7.50 2.65 -5.41
C SER A 58 -6.17 1.93 -5.45
N GLU A 59 -6.17 0.68 -5.93
CA GLU A 59 -4.98 -0.14 -6.15
C GLU A 59 -3.91 0.61 -6.96
N ASP A 60 -4.28 1.13 -8.14
CA ASP A 60 -3.37 1.88 -9.02
C ASP A 60 -2.72 3.07 -8.31
N MET A 61 -3.52 3.85 -7.57
CA MET A 61 -3.04 5.02 -6.84
C MET A 61 -2.05 4.63 -5.73
N LEU A 62 -2.36 3.57 -4.99
CA LEU A 62 -1.48 3.02 -3.95
C LEU A 62 -0.14 2.60 -4.55
N MET A 63 -0.18 1.84 -5.65
CA MET A 63 1.04 1.38 -6.32
C MET A 63 1.88 2.53 -6.86
N ILE A 64 1.27 3.54 -7.50
CA ILE A 64 1.97 4.73 -7.99
C ILE A 64 2.65 5.48 -6.83
N ALA A 65 1.93 5.69 -5.72
CA ALA A 65 2.46 6.39 -4.57
C ALA A 65 3.64 5.65 -3.93
N VAL A 66 3.55 4.32 -3.77
CA VAL A 66 4.65 3.50 -3.24
C VAL A 66 5.86 3.52 -4.18
N ARG A 67 5.66 3.37 -5.49
CA ARG A 67 6.76 3.45 -6.49
C ARG A 67 7.52 4.77 -6.40
N GLY A 68 6.80 5.89 -6.25
CA GLY A 68 7.41 7.20 -6.10
C GLY A 68 8.31 7.28 -4.86
N ARG A 69 7.86 6.73 -3.73
CA ARG A 69 8.62 6.72 -2.47
C ARG A 69 9.77 5.73 -2.46
N TRP A 70 9.58 4.55 -3.04
CA TRP A 70 10.59 3.50 -3.12
C TRP A 70 11.84 3.98 -3.89
N GLN A 71 11.64 4.77 -4.95
CA GLN A 71 12.75 5.35 -5.71
C GLN A 71 13.52 6.42 -4.94
N ASP A 72 12.89 7.09 -3.98
CA ASP A 72 13.47 8.21 -3.21
C ASP A 72 14.16 7.71 -1.93
N GLU A 73 13.45 6.93 -1.09
CA GLU A 73 13.95 6.53 0.22
C GLU A 73 14.83 5.28 0.22
N TRP A 74 14.65 4.35 -0.73
CA TRP A 74 15.31 3.02 -0.68
C TRP A 74 16.50 2.88 -1.64
N LYS A 75 16.75 3.89 -2.49
CA LYS A 75 18.00 3.99 -3.26
C LYS A 75 19.18 4.57 -2.48
N ILE A 76 18.92 5.21 -1.33
CA ILE A 76 19.96 5.91 -0.55
C ILE A 76 20.59 5.00 0.53
N ALA A 77 20.05 3.79 0.74
CA ALA A 77 20.57 2.81 1.71
C ALA A 77 21.32 1.63 1.08
N GLY A 78 21.75 1.76 -0.19
CA GLY A 78 22.57 0.77 -0.91
C GLY A 78 24.05 1.09 -0.87
#